data_AF-A0A9D6MNP6-F1
#
_entry.id   AF-A0A9D6MNP6-F1
#
_cell.length_a   1.000
_cell.length_b   1.000
_cell.length_c   1.000
_cell.angle_alpha   90.00
_cell.angle_beta   90.00
_cell.angle_gamma   90.00
#
_symmetry.space_group_name_H-M   'P 1'
#
loop_
_entity.id
_entity.type
_entity.pdbx_description
1 polymer ?
#
loop_
_entity_poly.entity_id
_entity_poly.type
_entity_poly.pdbx_seq_one_letter_code
_entity_poly.pdbx_strand_id
1 'polypeptide(L)'
;MDTSTVAVAVESFSGKILDYALLLAAIGTVAMAMLELIKSVTYWRRHFHRRRLERWLATAANPPAAYQQLMLLAAGGPGNAAVLYDQPTAKLMGQVQAAANVALDFPSKYPAFYEFIAAMPAARELRDGGDDAKLWRRFSEERMEGRPRKTSIAEDVQARGATQARARLGNLVSRKLDVLQNEIEFAWARLNQLWSVAGGGALLAWILLNQKPQPSLGLIVLLSVLGGLVAPFAKDVVSALTSLRARR
;
A
#
# COMPACT_ATOMS: atom_id res chain seq x y z
N MET A 1 -40.06 -5.52 -42.07
CA MET A 1 -39.77 -4.64 -40.92
C MET A 1 -39.22 -3.36 -41.50
N ASP A 2 -39.90 -2.23 -41.31
CA ASP A 2 -39.54 -0.98 -41.98
C ASP A 2 -38.32 -0.32 -41.32
N THR A 3 -37.39 0.19 -42.13
CA THR A 3 -36.12 0.78 -41.67
C THR A 3 -36.36 1.99 -40.75
N SER A 4 -37.45 2.72 -41.00
CA SER A 4 -37.94 3.83 -40.18
C SER A 4 -38.26 3.42 -38.74
N THR A 5 -38.87 2.25 -38.55
CA THR A 5 -39.28 1.74 -37.22
C THR A 5 -38.07 1.34 -36.40
N VAL A 6 -37.06 0.74 -37.05
CA VAL A 6 -35.80 0.38 -36.41
C VAL A 6 -35.04 1.64 -35.98
N ALA A 7 -34.98 2.67 -36.83
CA ALA A 7 -34.30 3.93 -36.50
C ALA A 7 -34.90 4.64 -35.27
N VAL A 8 -36.23 4.75 -35.19
CA VAL A 8 -36.92 5.37 -34.04
C VAL A 8 -36.71 4.57 -32.75
N ALA A 9 -36.72 3.23 -32.84
CA ALA A 9 -36.46 2.37 -31.68
C ALA A 9 -35.01 2.54 -31.17
N VAL A 10 -34.04 2.61 -32.08
CA VAL A 10 -32.63 2.84 -31.74
C VAL A 10 -32.42 4.21 -31.12
N GLU A 11 -33.04 5.27 -31.65
CA GLU A 11 -32.91 6.63 -31.12
C GLU A 11 -33.53 6.77 -29.73
N SER A 12 -34.73 6.21 -29.51
CA SER A 12 -35.39 6.18 -28.19
C SER A 12 -34.56 5.40 -27.16
N PHE A 13 -33.99 4.28 -27.58
CA PHE A 13 -33.13 3.46 -26.72
C PHE A 13 -31.82 4.19 -26.37
N SER A 14 -31.20 4.85 -27.36
CA SER A 14 -29.98 5.64 -27.18
C SER A 14 -30.18 6.78 -26.19
N GLY A 15 -31.28 7.54 -26.30
CA GLY A 15 -31.59 8.63 -25.37
C GLY A 15 -31.71 8.15 -23.92
N LYS A 16 -32.44 7.04 -23.70
CA LYS A 16 -32.57 6.45 -22.35
C LYS A 16 -31.22 5.98 -21.80
N ILE A 17 -30.38 5.37 -22.64
CA ILE A 17 -29.04 4.95 -22.23
C ILE A 17 -28.21 6.15 -21.80
N LEU A 18 -28.24 7.25 -22.57
CA LEU A 18 -27.48 8.46 -22.25
C LEU A 18 -27.91 9.05 -20.90
N ASP A 19 -29.21 9.12 -20.62
CA ASP A 19 -29.73 9.62 -19.35
C ASP A 19 -29.29 8.74 -18.16
N TYR A 20 -29.37 7.41 -18.29
CA TYR A 20 -28.88 6.49 -17.27
C TYR A 20 -27.36 6.59 -17.09
N ALA A 21 -26.60 6.74 -18.17
CA ALA A 21 -25.15 6.91 -18.11
C ALA A 21 -24.76 8.20 -17.37
N LEU A 22 -25.46 9.31 -17.67
CA LEU A 22 -25.25 10.59 -16.99
C LEU A 22 -25.58 10.49 -15.50
N LEU A 23 -26.71 9.85 -15.17
CA LEU A 23 -27.12 9.62 -13.78
C LEU A 23 -26.10 8.75 -13.03
N LEU A 24 -25.64 7.66 -13.64
CA LEU A 24 -24.62 6.78 -13.06
C LEU A 24 -23.29 7.52 -12.85
N ALA A 25 -22.88 8.37 -13.80
CA ALA A 25 -21.67 9.19 -13.67
C ALA A 25 -21.79 10.22 -12.53
N ALA A 26 -22.94 10.87 -12.39
CA ALA A 26 -23.20 11.80 -11.30
C ALA A 26 -23.19 11.10 -9.93
N ILE A 27 -23.88 9.97 -9.82
CA ILE A 27 -23.91 9.15 -8.59
C ILE A 27 -22.51 8.64 -8.25
N GLY A 28 -21.77 8.13 -9.23
CA GLY A 28 -20.39 7.67 -9.04
C GLY A 28 -19.48 8.79 -8.51
N THR A 29 -19.63 10.01 -9.05
CA THR A 29 -18.87 11.19 -8.62
C THR A 29 -19.20 11.58 -7.17
N VAL A 30 -20.50 11.65 -6.82
CA VAL A 30 -20.95 11.99 -5.45
C VAL A 30 -20.50 10.92 -4.46
N ALA A 31 -20.70 9.64 -4.78
CA ALA A 31 -20.28 8.53 -3.93
C ALA A 31 -18.77 8.57 -3.69
N MET A 32 -17.98 8.85 -4.73
CA MET A 32 -16.53 8.97 -4.60
C MET A 32 -16.12 10.14 -3.70
N ALA A 33 -16.74 11.32 -3.88
CA ALA A 33 -16.47 12.48 -3.05
C ALA A 33 -16.81 12.21 -1.57
N MET A 34 -17.96 11.57 -1.30
CA MET A 34 -18.34 11.17 0.05
C MET A 34 -17.35 10.16 0.65
N LEU A 35 -16.88 9.19 -0.13
CA LEU A 35 -15.87 8.23 0.34
C LEU A 35 -14.54 8.89 0.63
N GLU A 36 -14.10 9.84 -0.20
CA GLU A 36 -12.88 10.63 0.06
C GLU A 36 -13.01 11.50 1.31
N LEU A 37 -14.19 12.08 1.54
CA LEU A 37 -14.49 12.81 2.77
C LEU A 37 -14.50 11.89 4.00
N ILE A 38 -15.14 10.73 3.94
CA ILE A 38 -15.14 9.76 5.05
C ILE A 38 -13.71 9.32 5.35
N LYS A 39 -12.90 9.04 4.31
CA LYS A 39 -11.50 8.66 4.47
C LYS A 39 -10.66 9.76 5.10
N SER A 40 -10.89 11.02 4.75
CA SER A 40 -10.14 12.15 5.33
C SER A 40 -10.50 12.38 6.80
N VAL A 41 -11.74 12.10 7.20
CA VAL A 41 -12.22 12.34 8.58
C VAL A 41 -11.91 11.16 9.52
N THR A 42 -11.95 9.91 9.05
CA THR A 42 -11.96 8.72 9.94
C THR A 42 -10.58 8.19 10.34
N TYR A 43 -9.48 8.83 9.92
CA TYR A 43 -8.11 8.33 10.15
C TYR A 43 -7.91 6.85 9.76
N TRP A 44 -8.72 6.33 8.82
CA TRP A 44 -8.72 4.90 8.51
C TRP A 44 -7.35 4.42 8.04
N ARG A 45 -6.69 5.25 7.22
CA ARG A 45 -5.34 4.97 6.72
C ARG A 45 -4.38 4.66 7.86
N ARG A 46 -4.40 5.46 8.93
CA ARG A 46 -3.60 5.25 10.14
C ARG A 46 -3.80 3.86 10.73
N HIS A 47 -5.07 3.45 10.94
CA HIS A 47 -5.38 2.13 11.49
C HIS A 47 -4.96 0.98 10.56
N PHE A 48 -5.16 1.16 9.25
CA PHE A 48 -4.79 0.17 8.25
C PHE A 48 -3.27 -0.03 8.19
N HIS A 49 -2.50 1.05 8.05
CA HIS A 49 -1.03 0.99 8.01
C HIS A 49 -0.45 0.42 9.28
N ARG A 50 -0.96 0.85 10.45
CA ARG A 50 -0.56 0.29 11.75
C ARG A 50 -0.75 -1.23 11.78
N ARG A 51 -1.96 -1.72 11.45
CA ARG A 51 -2.26 -3.16 11.44
C ARG A 51 -1.40 -3.96 10.44
N ARG A 52 -0.99 -3.35 9.33
CA ARG A 52 -0.14 -4.00 8.32
C ARG A 52 1.31 -4.12 8.83
N LEU A 53 1.87 -3.03 9.36
CA LEU A 53 3.22 -3.02 9.92
C LEU A 53 3.33 -3.89 11.19
N GLU A 54 2.33 -3.85 12.08
CA GLU A 54 2.31 -4.71 13.26
C GLU A 54 2.27 -6.20 12.87
N ARG A 55 1.46 -6.59 11.88
CA ARG A 55 1.43 -7.97 11.37
C ARG A 55 2.73 -8.39 10.72
N TRP A 56 3.37 -7.50 9.99
CA TRP A 56 4.68 -7.76 9.39
C TRP A 56 5.74 -8.00 10.48
N LEU A 57 5.81 -7.12 11.48
CA LEU A 57 6.74 -7.22 12.61
C LEU A 57 6.42 -8.38 13.58
N ALA A 58 5.19 -8.88 13.60
CA ALA A 58 4.81 -10.03 14.42
C ALA A 58 5.60 -11.31 14.07
N THR A 59 6.24 -11.35 12.89
CA THR A 59 7.11 -12.44 12.48
C THR A 59 8.56 -12.32 12.98
N ALA A 60 8.90 -11.21 13.66
CA ALA A 60 10.21 -11.04 14.28
C ALA A 60 10.39 -11.95 15.50
N ALA A 61 11.64 -12.29 15.83
CA ALA A 61 11.97 -13.03 17.05
C ALA A 61 11.58 -12.27 18.33
N ASN A 62 11.67 -10.93 18.30
CA ASN A 62 11.22 -10.04 19.38
C ASN A 62 10.38 -8.88 18.81
N PRO A 63 9.07 -9.10 18.55
CA PRO A 63 8.21 -8.11 17.90
C PRO A 63 8.12 -6.77 18.65
N PRO A 64 7.97 -6.70 19.99
CA PRO A 64 7.92 -5.43 20.71
C PRO A 64 9.19 -4.59 20.53
N ALA A 65 10.37 -5.22 20.64
CA ALA A 65 11.64 -4.51 20.48
C ALA A 65 11.86 -4.05 19.04
N ALA A 66 11.56 -4.91 18.05
CA ALA A 66 11.67 -4.55 16.64
C ALA A 66 10.72 -3.39 16.28
N TYR A 67 9.49 -3.39 16.81
CA TYR A 67 8.54 -2.30 16.66
C TYR A 67 9.07 -0.99 17.26
N GLN A 68 9.56 -1.02 18.50
CA GLN A 68 10.09 0.17 19.17
C GLN A 68 11.26 0.77 18.39
N GLN A 69 12.19 -0.06 17.91
CA GLN A 69 13.33 0.37 17.11
C GLN A 69 12.90 0.94 15.75
N LEU A 70 11.95 0.30 15.05
CA LEU A 70 11.39 0.86 13.83
C LEU A 70 10.75 2.23 14.07
N MET A 71 9.93 2.38 15.12
CA MET A 71 9.29 3.66 15.44
C MET A 71 10.31 4.74 15.83
N LEU A 72 11.35 4.37 16.58
CA LEU A 72 12.45 5.27 16.91
C LEU A 72 13.13 5.80 15.64
N LEU A 73 13.46 4.90 14.72
CA LEU A 73 14.19 5.23 13.49
C LEU A 73 13.33 5.94 12.43
N ALA A 74 12.09 5.52 12.25
CA ALA A 74 11.21 6.03 11.18
C ALA A 74 10.40 7.26 11.60
N ALA A 75 10.08 7.41 12.89
CA ALA A 75 9.19 8.46 13.40
C ALA A 75 9.80 9.30 14.53
N GLY A 76 11.04 9.02 14.96
CA GLY A 76 11.65 9.69 16.11
C GLY A 76 11.09 9.21 17.46
N GLY A 77 10.42 8.05 17.49
CA GLY A 77 9.95 7.41 18.71
C GLY A 77 8.49 6.92 18.64
N PRO A 78 8.07 6.01 19.54
CA PRO A 78 6.70 5.50 19.59
C PRO A 78 5.62 6.58 19.77
N GLY A 79 5.94 7.69 20.43
CA GLY A 79 5.01 8.81 20.63
C GLY A 79 4.57 9.47 19.31
N ASN A 80 5.40 9.41 18.27
CA ASN A 80 5.14 9.98 16.96
C ASN A 80 4.63 8.96 15.93
N ALA A 81 4.41 7.70 16.33
CA ALA A 81 3.99 6.62 15.43
C ALA A 81 2.72 6.95 14.64
N ALA A 82 1.81 7.72 15.24
CA ALA A 82 0.60 8.21 14.59
C ALA A 82 0.89 8.97 13.29
N VAL A 83 1.90 9.84 13.32
CA VAL A 83 2.30 10.70 12.19
C VAL A 83 2.87 9.85 11.06
N LEU A 84 3.62 8.79 11.37
CA LEU A 84 4.13 7.84 10.38
C LEU A 84 2.99 7.09 9.67
N TYR A 85 2.01 6.58 10.43
CA TYR A 85 0.93 5.77 9.87
C TYR A 85 -0.08 6.56 9.03
N ASP A 86 -0.22 7.86 9.26
CA ASP A 86 -1.18 8.69 8.53
C ASP A 86 -0.68 9.13 7.13
N GLN A 87 0.61 8.92 6.85
CA GLN A 87 1.24 9.33 5.59
C GLN A 87 0.75 8.51 4.39
N PRO A 88 0.86 9.06 3.17
CA PRO A 88 0.74 8.27 1.95
C PRO A 88 1.67 7.05 1.98
N THR A 89 1.24 5.92 1.42
CA THR A 89 1.97 4.63 1.47
C THR A 89 3.42 4.77 1.00
N ALA A 90 3.67 5.48 -0.10
CA ALA A 90 5.02 5.71 -0.62
C ALA A 90 5.92 6.44 0.39
N LYS A 91 5.40 7.46 1.10
CA LYS A 91 6.17 8.22 2.10
C LYS A 91 6.44 7.38 3.34
N LEU A 92 5.43 6.62 3.81
CA LEU A 92 5.59 5.65 4.90
C LEU A 92 6.68 4.63 4.57
N MET A 93 6.67 4.06 3.37
CA MET A 93 7.67 3.07 2.96
C MET A 93 9.07 3.69 2.82
N GLY A 94 9.17 4.94 2.32
CA GLY A 94 10.44 5.67 2.32
C GLY A 94 11.04 5.86 3.72
N GLN A 95 10.20 6.14 4.73
CA GLN A 95 10.65 6.23 6.13
C GLN A 95 11.05 4.86 6.71
N VAL A 96 10.31 3.80 6.40
CA VAL A 96 10.66 2.43 6.80
C VAL A 96 11.98 1.98 6.15
N GLN A 97 12.21 2.32 4.88
CA GLN A 97 13.46 2.02 4.19
C GLN A 97 14.64 2.80 4.75
N ALA A 98 14.45 4.09 5.06
CA ALA A 98 15.47 4.88 5.75
C ALA A 98 15.84 4.26 7.11
N ALA A 99 14.83 3.85 7.90
CA ALA A 99 15.05 3.15 9.16
C ALA A 99 15.81 1.82 8.97
N ALA A 100 15.46 1.05 7.95
CA ALA A 100 16.14 -0.21 7.65
C ALA A 100 17.62 0.01 7.28
N ASN A 101 17.93 1.07 6.51
CA ASN A 101 19.32 1.43 6.19
C ASN A 101 20.12 1.78 7.45
N VAL A 102 19.54 2.58 8.36
CA VAL A 102 20.20 2.90 9.64
C VAL A 102 20.41 1.65 10.50
N ALA A 103 19.43 0.75 10.56
CA ALA A 103 19.57 -0.51 11.30
C ALA A 103 20.64 -1.43 10.68
N LEU A 104 20.78 -1.44 9.35
CA LEU A 104 21.86 -2.15 8.67
C LEU A 104 23.22 -1.53 8.97
N ASP A 105 23.33 -0.21 9.10
CA ASP A 105 24.61 0.46 9.37
C ASP A 105 25.03 0.36 10.85
N PHE A 106 24.06 0.20 11.77
CA PHE A 106 24.28 0.10 13.22
C PHE A 106 23.56 -1.11 13.86
N PRO A 107 23.91 -2.35 13.48
CA PRO A 107 23.17 -3.54 13.91
C PRO A 107 23.24 -3.79 15.42
N SER A 108 24.30 -3.37 16.10
CA SER A 108 24.43 -3.49 17.56
C SER A 108 23.56 -2.51 18.33
N LYS A 109 23.23 -1.35 17.75
CA LYS A 109 22.31 -0.36 18.36
C LYS A 109 20.84 -0.72 18.15
N TYR A 110 20.52 -1.36 17.02
CA TYR A 110 19.15 -1.74 16.66
C TYR A 110 19.02 -3.25 16.40
N PRO A 111 19.40 -4.12 17.36
CA PRO A 111 19.57 -5.55 17.11
C PRO A 111 18.26 -6.25 16.74
N ALA A 112 17.15 -5.95 17.41
CA ALA A 112 15.88 -6.62 17.16
C ALA A 112 15.33 -6.32 15.75
N PHE A 113 15.41 -5.07 15.32
CA PHE A 113 14.96 -4.68 13.98
C PHE A 113 15.95 -5.14 12.90
N TYR A 114 17.26 -5.05 13.15
CA TYR A 114 18.29 -5.60 12.28
C TYR A 114 18.12 -7.09 12.04
N GLU A 115 18.00 -7.89 13.11
CA GLU A 115 17.83 -9.34 13.04
C GLU A 115 16.58 -9.70 12.25
N PHE A 116 15.49 -8.96 12.44
CA PHE A 116 14.26 -9.15 11.68
C PHE A 116 14.42 -8.89 10.18
N ILE A 117 14.98 -7.74 9.79
CA ILE A 117 15.12 -7.40 8.36
C ILE A 117 16.19 -8.25 7.68
N ALA A 118 17.27 -8.61 8.38
CA ALA A 118 18.35 -9.44 7.88
C ALA A 118 18.05 -10.96 7.90
N ALA A 119 16.99 -11.39 8.58
CA ALA A 119 16.62 -12.81 8.65
C ALA A 119 16.39 -13.40 7.26
N MET A 120 17.17 -14.40 6.87
CA MET A 120 16.94 -15.09 5.60
C MET A 120 15.61 -15.86 5.65
N PRO A 121 14.84 -15.90 4.55
CA PRO A 121 13.71 -16.81 4.44
C PRO A 121 14.17 -18.24 4.74
N ALA A 122 13.34 -19.03 5.43
CA ALA A 122 13.68 -20.40 5.85
C ALA A 122 13.86 -21.41 4.69
N ALA A 123 13.89 -20.94 3.43
CA ALA A 123 14.12 -21.77 2.27
C ALA A 123 15.53 -22.39 2.35
N ARG A 124 15.55 -23.72 2.48
CA ARG A 124 16.73 -24.55 2.74
C ARG A 124 17.84 -24.37 1.69
N GLU A 125 17.47 -24.02 0.47
CA GLU A 125 18.38 -23.85 -0.69
C GLU A 125 19.24 -22.58 -0.60
N LEU A 126 18.84 -21.58 0.20
CA LEU A 126 19.59 -20.32 0.35
C LEU A 126 20.56 -20.33 1.53
N ARG A 127 20.70 -21.47 2.22
CA ARG A 127 21.50 -21.61 3.45
C ARG A 127 22.99 -21.86 3.20
N ASP A 128 23.35 -22.21 1.97
CA ASP A 128 24.75 -22.46 1.56
C ASP A 128 25.57 -21.17 1.38
N GLY A 129 24.89 -20.01 1.30
CA GLY A 129 25.53 -18.71 1.47
C GLY A 129 25.80 -18.48 2.96
N GLY A 130 27.07 -18.32 3.34
CA GLY A 130 27.46 -18.00 4.71
C GLY A 130 26.63 -16.88 5.33
N ASP A 131 26.58 -16.83 6.66
CA ASP A 131 25.73 -15.91 7.42
C ASP A 131 26.20 -14.45 7.26
N ASP A 132 25.82 -13.83 6.13
CA ASP A 132 26.14 -12.45 5.76
C ASP A 132 25.73 -11.47 6.85
N ALA A 133 24.63 -11.75 7.55
CA ALA A 133 24.17 -10.97 8.68
C ALA A 133 25.19 -11.02 9.83
N LYS A 134 25.64 -12.20 10.23
CA LYS A 134 26.71 -12.31 11.25
C LYS A 134 28.02 -11.70 10.80
N LEU A 135 28.44 -11.92 9.56
CA LEU A 135 29.69 -11.38 9.02
C LEU A 135 29.68 -9.85 9.06
N TRP A 136 28.61 -9.24 8.55
CA TRP A 136 28.48 -7.79 8.56
C TRP A 136 28.35 -7.23 9.97
N ARG A 137 27.55 -7.86 10.85
CA ARG A 137 27.38 -7.43 12.23
C ARG A 137 28.71 -7.35 12.97
N ARG A 138 29.52 -8.42 12.93
CA ARG A 138 30.85 -8.45 13.56
C ARG A 138 31.75 -7.34 13.03
N PHE A 139 31.82 -7.19 11.71
CA PHE A 139 32.65 -6.16 11.09
C PHE A 139 32.20 -4.74 11.47
N SER A 140 30.89 -4.49 11.54
CA SER A 140 30.35 -3.19 11.95
C SER A 140 30.62 -2.89 13.43
N GLU A 141 30.55 -3.91 14.30
CA GLU A 141 30.85 -3.80 15.74
C GLU A 141 32.33 -3.45 15.96
N GLU A 142 33.25 -4.18 15.30
CA GLU A 142 34.69 -3.90 15.35
C GLU A 142 35.02 -2.46 14.92
N ARG A 143 34.33 -1.95 13.88
CA ARG A 143 34.51 -0.58 13.39
C ARG A 143 33.99 0.47 14.38
N MET A 144 32.88 0.20 15.04
CA MET A 144 32.27 1.11 16.02
C MET A 144 33.05 1.19 17.33
N GLU A 145 33.75 0.13 17.70
CA GLU A 145 34.65 0.10 18.87
C GLU A 145 35.94 0.90 18.67
N GLY A 146 36.19 1.45 17.47
CA GLY A 146 37.36 2.28 17.19
C GLY A 146 38.68 1.51 17.24
N ARG A 147 38.64 0.16 17.08
CA ARG A 147 39.86 -0.65 17.08
C ARG A 147 40.79 -0.19 15.95
N PRO A 148 42.08 0.07 16.21
CA PRO A 148 43.02 0.49 15.18
C PRO A 148 43.15 -0.61 14.13
N ARG A 149 42.90 -0.25 12.87
CA ARG A 149 43.01 -1.16 11.72
C ARG A 149 44.48 -1.52 11.52
N LYS A 150 44.85 -2.80 11.61
CA LYS A 150 46.22 -3.20 11.27
C LYS A 150 46.28 -3.35 9.76
N THR A 151 47.23 -2.69 9.11
CA THR A 151 47.35 -2.72 7.65
C THR A 151 47.88 -4.08 7.19
N SER A 152 47.04 -5.11 7.21
CA SER A 152 47.36 -6.47 6.77
C SER A 152 46.46 -6.88 5.61
N ILE A 153 47.02 -7.67 4.67
CA ILE A 153 46.29 -8.21 3.52
C ILE A 153 45.04 -9.00 3.96
N ALA A 154 45.14 -9.71 5.08
CA ALA A 154 44.02 -10.47 5.65
C ALA A 154 42.85 -9.55 6.08
N GLU A 155 43.14 -8.42 6.72
CA GLU A 155 42.12 -7.44 7.09
C GLU A 155 41.44 -6.81 5.87
N ASP A 156 42.18 -6.58 4.78
CA ASP A 156 41.60 -6.06 3.54
C ASP A 156 40.69 -7.06 2.84
N VAL A 157 41.05 -8.36 2.85
CA VAL A 157 40.17 -9.42 2.35
C VAL A 157 38.89 -9.52 3.18
N GLN A 158 39.00 -9.45 4.51
CA GLN A 158 37.84 -9.46 5.41
C GLN A 158 36.94 -8.23 5.21
N ALA A 159 37.52 -7.03 5.08
CA ALA A 159 36.77 -5.80 4.84
C ALA A 159 36.00 -5.85 3.51
N ARG A 160 36.62 -6.40 2.45
CA ARG A 160 35.94 -6.63 1.16
C ARG A 160 34.79 -7.62 1.31
N GLY A 161 35.01 -8.74 2.00
CA GLY A 161 33.97 -9.74 2.26
C GLY A 161 32.78 -9.17 3.03
N ALA A 162 33.04 -8.38 4.08
CA ALA A 162 31.99 -7.71 4.85
C ALA A 162 31.23 -6.67 4.02
N THR A 163 31.92 -5.89 3.18
CA THR A 163 31.28 -4.92 2.29
C THR A 163 30.36 -5.62 1.27
N GLN A 164 30.80 -6.75 0.71
CA GLN A 164 29.96 -7.55 -0.17
C GLN A 164 28.74 -8.14 0.57
N ALA A 165 28.93 -8.62 1.80
CA ALA A 165 27.82 -9.07 2.65
C ALA A 165 26.81 -7.95 2.91
N ARG A 166 27.26 -6.73 3.22
CA ARG A 166 26.39 -5.55 3.37
C ARG A 166 25.60 -5.23 2.11
N ALA A 167 26.21 -5.36 0.93
CA ALA A 167 25.52 -5.16 -0.35
C ALA A 167 24.44 -6.23 -0.58
N ARG A 168 24.74 -7.51 -0.32
CA ARG A 168 23.77 -8.62 -0.41
C ARG A 168 22.61 -8.46 0.57
N LEU A 169 22.90 -8.09 1.83
CA LEU A 169 21.88 -7.77 2.83
C LEU A 169 21.02 -6.58 2.40
N GLY A 170 21.63 -5.52 1.86
CA GLY A 170 20.90 -4.38 1.33
C GLY A 170 19.90 -4.79 0.25
N ASN A 171 20.31 -5.63 -0.69
CA ASN A 171 19.43 -6.16 -1.74
C ASN A 171 18.30 -7.03 -1.17
N LEU A 172 18.59 -7.89 -0.18
CA LEU A 172 17.58 -8.70 0.49
C LEU A 172 16.53 -7.83 1.19
N VAL A 173 16.98 -6.84 1.96
CA VAL A 173 16.11 -5.94 2.72
C VAL A 173 15.24 -5.13 1.78
N SER A 174 15.81 -4.55 0.70
CA SER A 174 15.02 -3.83 -0.31
C SER A 174 13.92 -4.71 -0.89
N ARG A 175 14.23 -5.94 -1.32
CA ARG A 175 13.21 -6.86 -1.86
C ARG A 175 12.11 -7.19 -0.86
N LYS A 176 12.44 -7.38 0.42
CA LYS A 176 11.43 -7.61 1.47
C LYS A 176 10.51 -6.40 1.64
N LEU A 177 11.07 -5.20 1.62
CA LEU A 177 10.31 -3.95 1.73
C LEU A 177 9.45 -3.71 0.48
N ASP A 178 9.93 -4.06 -0.70
CA ASP A 178 9.15 -3.99 -1.95
C ASP A 178 7.92 -4.91 -1.89
N VAL A 179 8.09 -6.16 -1.40
CA VAL A 179 6.97 -7.08 -1.20
C VAL A 179 5.97 -6.51 -0.19
N LEU A 180 6.44 -5.98 0.94
CA LEU A 180 5.58 -5.34 1.92
C LEU A 180 4.81 -4.14 1.33
N GLN A 181 5.49 -3.29 0.57
CA GLN A 181 4.87 -2.15 -0.10
C GLN A 181 3.77 -2.62 -1.05
N ASN A 182 4.07 -3.57 -1.93
CA ASN A 182 3.11 -4.12 -2.88
C ASN A 182 1.89 -4.74 -2.16
N GLU A 183 2.10 -5.46 -1.06
CA GLU A 183 1.00 -6.01 -0.26
C GLU A 183 0.11 -4.92 0.37
N ILE A 184 0.72 -3.85 0.90
CA ILE A 184 0.01 -2.72 1.50
C ILE A 184 -0.80 -1.99 0.43
N GLU A 185 -0.19 -1.66 -0.71
CA GLU A 185 -0.82 -0.97 -1.83
C GLU A 185 -2.00 -1.77 -2.39
N PHE A 186 -1.77 -3.06 -2.68
CA PHE A 186 -2.81 -3.94 -3.20
C PHE A 186 -3.97 -4.11 -2.22
N ALA A 187 -3.68 -4.31 -0.92
CA ALA A 187 -4.72 -4.44 0.08
C ALA A 187 -5.51 -3.15 0.29
N TRP A 188 -4.84 -2.00 0.25
CA TRP A 188 -5.49 -0.70 0.36
C TRP A 188 -6.38 -0.42 -0.86
N ALA A 189 -5.89 -0.71 -2.07
CA ALA A 189 -6.65 -0.59 -3.30
C ALA A 189 -7.91 -1.46 -3.28
N ARG A 190 -7.79 -2.75 -2.91
CA ARG A 190 -8.95 -3.64 -2.78
C ARG A 190 -9.97 -3.16 -1.74
N LEU A 191 -9.50 -2.66 -0.60
CA LEU A 191 -10.39 -2.12 0.42
C LEU A 191 -11.14 -0.89 -0.11
N ASN A 192 -10.45 0.04 -0.77
CA ASN A 192 -11.09 1.21 -1.38
C ASN A 192 -12.10 0.82 -2.46
N GLN A 193 -11.78 -0.16 -3.30
CA GLN A 193 -12.69 -0.65 -4.33
C GLN A 193 -13.94 -1.27 -3.71
N LEU A 194 -13.79 -2.08 -2.66
CA LEU A 194 -14.92 -2.68 -1.94
C LEU A 194 -15.85 -1.60 -1.37
N TRP A 195 -15.29 -0.57 -0.72
CA TRP A 195 -16.09 0.54 -0.20
C TRP A 195 -16.73 1.40 -1.28
N SER A 196 -16.07 1.57 -2.42
CA SER A 196 -16.64 2.24 -3.59
C SER A 196 -17.86 1.50 -4.13
N VAL A 197 -17.72 0.19 -4.33
CA VAL A 197 -18.81 -0.66 -4.82
C VAL A 197 -19.97 -0.68 -3.82
N ALA A 198 -19.69 -0.90 -2.53
CA ALA A 198 -20.72 -0.96 -1.49
C ALA A 198 -21.42 0.39 -1.31
N GLY A 199 -20.66 1.49 -1.25
CA GLY A 199 -21.20 2.83 -1.07
C GLY A 199 -22.01 3.32 -2.26
N GLY A 200 -21.49 3.14 -3.49
CA GLY A 200 -22.20 3.49 -4.72
C GLY A 200 -23.48 2.68 -4.90
N GLY A 201 -23.43 1.37 -4.63
CA GLY A 201 -24.61 0.52 -4.67
C GLY A 201 -25.66 0.90 -3.62
N ALA A 202 -25.25 1.17 -2.38
CA ALA A 202 -26.16 1.61 -1.32
C ALA A 202 -26.84 2.95 -1.65
N LEU A 203 -26.07 3.91 -2.19
CA LEU A 203 -26.59 5.22 -2.59
C LEU A 203 -27.62 5.10 -3.72
N LEU A 204 -27.30 4.31 -4.76
CA LEU A 204 -28.22 4.09 -5.87
C LEU A 204 -29.49 3.35 -5.44
N ALA A 205 -29.35 2.31 -4.58
CA ALA A 205 -30.49 1.62 -3.99
C ALA A 205 -31.40 2.61 -3.24
N TRP A 206 -30.82 3.47 -2.41
CA TRP A 206 -31.55 4.48 -1.66
C TRP A 206 -32.28 5.45 -2.59
N ILE A 207 -31.65 5.94 -3.66
CA ILE A 207 -32.29 6.82 -4.64
C ILE A 207 -33.49 6.12 -5.29
N LEU A 208 -33.30 4.90 -5.80
CA LEU A 208 -34.34 4.16 -6.52
C LEU A 208 -35.53 3.78 -5.62
N LEU A 209 -35.28 3.46 -4.35
CA LEU A 209 -36.34 3.19 -3.37
C LEU A 209 -37.23 4.40 -3.09
N ASN A 210 -36.73 5.62 -3.31
CA ASN A 210 -37.46 6.86 -3.08
C ASN A 210 -38.09 7.46 -4.35
N GLN A 211 -37.95 6.83 -5.52
CA GLN A 211 -38.58 7.29 -6.76
C GLN A 211 -40.07 6.86 -6.85
N LYS A 212 -40.88 7.70 -7.49
CA LYS A 212 -42.28 7.39 -7.84
C LYS A 212 -42.49 7.55 -9.35
N PRO A 213 -43.00 6.54 -10.07
CA PRO A 213 -43.33 5.19 -9.60
C PRO A 213 -42.09 4.40 -9.18
N GLN A 214 -42.23 3.55 -8.18
CA GLN A 214 -41.11 2.78 -7.65
C GLN A 214 -40.72 1.65 -8.62
N PRO A 215 -39.44 1.48 -8.96
CA PRO A 215 -38.98 0.34 -9.75
C PRO A 215 -39.23 -0.99 -9.02
N SER A 216 -39.27 -2.09 -9.76
CA SER A 216 -39.34 -3.42 -9.13
C SER A 216 -38.07 -3.69 -8.32
N LEU A 217 -38.20 -4.41 -7.20
CA LEU A 217 -37.08 -4.73 -6.30
C LEU A 217 -35.92 -5.40 -7.04
N GLY A 218 -36.21 -6.29 -7.99
CA GLY A 218 -35.19 -6.95 -8.82
C GLY A 218 -34.37 -5.97 -9.65
N LEU A 219 -35.02 -4.94 -10.22
CA LEU A 219 -34.34 -3.89 -10.98
C LEU A 219 -33.50 -2.99 -10.06
N ILE A 220 -33.97 -2.70 -8.85
CA ILE A 220 -33.20 -1.94 -7.84
C ILE A 220 -31.92 -2.69 -7.49
N VAL A 221 -32.00 -3.97 -7.17
CA VAL A 221 -30.83 -4.80 -6.83
C VAL A 221 -29.85 -4.84 -8.00
N LEU A 222 -30.34 -5.12 -9.21
CA LEU A 222 -29.51 -5.19 -10.42
C LEU A 222 -28.79 -3.87 -10.67
N LEU A 223 -29.51 -2.75 -10.70
CA LEU A 223 -28.93 -1.44 -10.95
C LEU A 223 -27.96 -1.02 -9.85
N SER A 224 -28.24 -1.34 -8.59
CA SER A 224 -27.35 -1.03 -7.46
C SER A 224 -26.02 -1.77 -7.54
N VAL A 225 -26.04 -3.05 -7.92
CA VAL A 225 -24.82 -3.83 -8.15
C VAL A 225 -24.03 -3.25 -9.33
N LEU A 226 -24.70 -2.96 -10.45
CA LEU A 226 -24.05 -2.37 -11.62
C LEU A 226 -23.48 -0.98 -11.32
N GLY A 227 -24.21 -0.13 -10.61
CA GLY A 227 -23.75 1.20 -10.21
C GLY A 227 -22.53 1.14 -9.29
N GLY A 228 -22.51 0.19 -8.34
CA GLY A 228 -21.33 -0.06 -7.52
C GLY A 228 -20.12 -0.49 -8.35
N LEU A 229 -20.29 -1.41 -9.32
CA LEU A 229 -19.21 -1.90 -10.18
C LEU A 229 -18.66 -0.83 -11.14
N VAL A 230 -19.50 0.09 -11.61
CA VAL A 230 -19.11 1.17 -12.54
C VAL A 230 -18.41 2.33 -11.82
N ALA A 231 -18.69 2.55 -10.53
CA ALA A 231 -18.16 3.70 -9.79
C ALA A 231 -16.61 3.85 -9.84
N PRO A 232 -15.79 2.78 -9.68
CA PRO A 232 -14.34 2.88 -9.84
C PRO A 232 -13.92 3.31 -11.26
N PHE A 233 -14.56 2.77 -12.30
CA PHE A 233 -14.25 3.13 -13.69
C PHE A 233 -14.61 4.59 -14.00
N ALA A 234 -15.73 5.08 -13.47
CA ALA A 234 -16.12 6.48 -13.64
C ALA A 234 -15.05 7.43 -13.09
N LYS A 235 -14.45 7.09 -11.93
CA LYS A 235 -13.33 7.85 -11.37
C LYS A 235 -12.14 7.88 -12.31
N ASP A 236 -11.74 6.74 -12.84
CA ASP A 236 -10.57 6.62 -13.71
C ASP A 236 -10.75 7.41 -15.00
N VAL A 237 -11.96 7.37 -15.60
CA VAL A 237 -12.32 8.17 -16.77
C VAL A 237 -12.28 9.67 -16.46
N VAL A 238 -12.88 10.11 -15.35
CA VAL A 238 -12.85 11.53 -14.94
C VAL A 238 -11.42 12.00 -14.70
N SER A 239 -10.60 11.16 -14.06
CA SER A 239 -9.18 11.47 -13.81
C SER A 239 -8.39 11.61 -15.11
N ALA A 240 -8.60 10.69 -16.06
CA ALA A 240 -7.99 10.74 -17.39
C ALA A 240 -8.42 12.01 -18.16
N LEU A 241 -9.71 12.35 -18.18
CA LEU A 241 -10.23 13.56 -18.83
C LEU A 241 -9.66 14.84 -18.20
N THR A 242 -9.57 14.90 -16.88
CA THR A 242 -9.00 16.04 -16.16
C THR A 242 -7.51 16.22 -16.50
N SER A 243 -6.77 15.12 -16.63
CA SER A 243 -5.36 15.16 -17.02
C SER A 243 -5.14 15.67 -18.46
N LEU A 244 -6.07 15.38 -19.37
CA LEU A 244 -6.03 15.90 -20.75
C LEU A 244 -6.37 17.39 -20.82
N ARG A 245 -7.33 17.84 -20.00
CA ARG A 245 -7.70 19.25 -19.92
C ARG A 245 -6.55 20.12 -19.38
N ALA A 246 -5.81 19.63 -18.39
CA ALA A 246 -4.68 20.35 -17.81
C ALA A 246 -3.48 20.52 -18.76
N ARG A 247 -3.46 19.80 -19.89
CA ARG A 247 -2.41 19.87 -20.92
C ARG A 247 -2.74 20.81 -22.08
N ARG A 248 -3.95 21.40 -22.11
CA ARG A 248 -4.35 22.43 -23.06
C ARG A 248 -4.28 23.79 -22.39
#